data_AF-A0A927PB04-F1
#
_entry.id   AF-A0A927PB04-F1
#
_cell.length_a   1.000
_cell.length_b   1.000
_cell.length_c   1.000
_cell.angle_alpha   90.00
_cell.angle_beta   90.00
_cell.angle_gamma   90.00
#
_symmetry.space_group_name_H-M   'P 1'
#
loop_
_entity.id
_entity.type
_entity.pdbx_description
1 polymer ?
#
loop_
_entity_poly.entity_id
_entity_poly.type
_entity_poly.pdbx_seq_one_letter_code
_entity_poly.pdbx_strand_id
1 'polypeptide(L)'
;MIFRRPFARLALIVAAVLIAAVAVPATISYIAVRTDPIVNTFEPDYTQTADAVVDVHIVKTVTNLAEPPVGPENFQFLLTRTDTEKAIKLTSGSDGRAFGMLTFSKEEAGKTYTYRLTEVNDAREHILYDETEHIVTVTLKLNDDATLTPTVTLDGLKVDKVEVTFTNIHTTEILPPDTGDDAQPLLYICMVLLGVAGLAALVITAKKRTA
;
A
#
# COMPACT_ATOMS: atom_id res chain seq x y z
N MET A 1 44.37 -97.85 -22.32
CA MET A 1 45.65 -97.81 -21.58
C MET A 1 45.36 -97.18 -20.22
N ILE A 2 45.12 -97.96 -19.16
CA ILE A 2 46.11 -98.64 -18.29
C ILE A 2 46.86 -97.60 -17.44
N PHE A 3 46.42 -97.41 -16.19
CA PHE A 3 47.17 -97.71 -14.93
C PHE A 3 48.30 -96.69 -14.66
N ARG A 4 48.72 -96.32 -13.46
CA ARG A 4 48.57 -96.83 -12.09
C ARG A 4 49.25 -95.80 -11.18
N ARG A 5 48.62 -95.52 -10.03
CA ARG A 5 49.27 -95.46 -8.69
C ARG A 5 50.49 -94.50 -8.57
N PRO A 6 51.26 -94.51 -7.46
CA PRO A 6 50.87 -93.79 -6.24
C PRO A 6 52.05 -93.00 -5.62
N PHE A 7 51.79 -92.40 -4.45
CA PHE A 7 52.72 -92.16 -3.34
C PHE A 7 54.10 -91.49 -3.54
N ALA A 8 54.36 -90.63 -2.54
CA ALA A 8 55.65 -90.28 -1.94
C ALA A 8 56.47 -89.20 -2.68
N ARG A 9 56.63 -88.00 -2.11
CA ARG A 9 57.63 -87.68 -1.05
C ARG A 9 59.01 -88.16 -1.52
N LEU A 10 60.02 -87.32 -1.76
CA LEU A 10 60.76 -86.57 -0.74
C LEU A 10 61.88 -85.77 -1.45
N ALA A 11 62.16 -84.57 -0.93
CA ALA A 11 63.44 -83.83 -0.86
C ALA A 11 64.39 -83.72 -2.08
N LEU A 12 64.81 -82.48 -2.42
CA LEU A 12 66.08 -81.89 -1.93
C LEU A 12 66.30 -80.42 -2.42
N ILE A 13 66.40 -79.49 -1.46
CA ILE A 13 67.32 -78.32 -1.24
C ILE A 13 68.18 -77.85 -2.47
N VAL A 14 68.39 -76.55 -2.84
CA VAL A 14 69.19 -75.47 -2.19
C VAL A 14 69.21 -74.16 -3.04
N ALA A 15 69.27 -73.01 -2.33
CA ALA A 15 69.87 -71.67 -2.57
C ALA A 15 69.34 -70.62 -3.57
N ALA A 16 68.77 -69.58 -2.93
CA ALA A 16 68.88 -68.12 -3.08
C ALA A 16 69.80 -67.45 -4.14
N VAL A 17 69.26 -66.41 -4.79
CA VAL A 17 69.91 -65.09 -4.98
C VAL A 17 68.86 -63.98 -4.82
N LEU A 18 69.24 -62.93 -4.10
CA LEU A 18 68.44 -61.79 -3.64
C LEU A 18 68.69 -60.56 -4.56
N ILE A 19 67.65 -59.89 -5.05
CA ILE A 19 67.75 -58.50 -5.53
C ILE A 19 66.56 -57.73 -4.95
N ALA A 20 66.85 -56.83 -4.00
CA ALA A 20 65.88 -55.92 -3.41
C ALA A 20 65.88 -54.59 -4.18
N ALA A 21 64.76 -54.25 -4.82
CA ALA A 21 64.49 -52.90 -5.31
C ALA A 21 63.55 -52.22 -4.31
N VAL A 22 64.05 -51.21 -3.60
CA VAL A 22 63.26 -50.39 -2.66
C VAL A 22 62.44 -49.39 -3.48
N ALA A 23 61.12 -49.56 -3.50
CA ALA A 23 60.18 -48.59 -4.06
C ALA A 23 59.72 -47.62 -2.96
N VAL A 24 60.03 -46.33 -3.10
CA VAL A 24 59.49 -45.26 -2.23
C VAL A 24 58.04 -45.00 -2.66
N PRO A 25 57.03 -45.05 -1.78
CA PRO A 25 55.69 -44.63 -2.16
C PRO A 25 55.64 -43.10 -2.24
N ALA A 26 55.30 -42.56 -3.42
CA ALA A 26 54.98 -41.16 -3.58
C ALA A 26 53.67 -40.84 -2.85
N THR A 27 53.72 -39.96 -1.84
CA THR A 27 52.53 -39.38 -1.22
C THR A 27 52.01 -38.25 -2.11
N ILE A 28 50.84 -38.46 -2.73
CA ILE A 28 50.14 -37.40 -3.47
C ILE A 28 49.43 -36.51 -2.43
N SER A 29 49.86 -35.25 -2.30
CA SER A 29 49.16 -34.24 -1.53
C SER A 29 47.97 -33.71 -2.35
N TYR A 30 46.74 -33.97 -1.90
CA TYR A 30 45.53 -33.40 -2.50
C TYR A 30 45.34 -31.97 -1.99
N ILE A 31 45.50 -30.97 -2.86
CA ILE A 31 45.05 -29.60 -2.59
C ILE A 31 43.61 -29.51 -3.06
N ALA A 32 42.66 -29.48 -2.13
CA ALA A 32 41.28 -29.13 -2.45
C ALA A 32 41.23 -27.64 -2.81
N VAL A 33 41.28 -27.30 -4.10
CA VAL A 33 40.97 -25.94 -4.54
C VAL A 33 39.47 -25.78 -4.34
N ARG A 34 39.08 -25.02 -3.31
CA ARG A 34 37.68 -24.67 -3.05
C ARG A 34 37.24 -23.69 -4.13
N THR A 35 36.73 -24.20 -5.25
CA THR A 35 35.99 -23.41 -6.22
C THR A 35 34.55 -23.37 -5.77
N ASP A 36 34.26 -22.59 -4.73
CA ASP A 36 32.87 -22.20 -4.51
C ASP A 36 32.44 -21.44 -5.77
N PRO A 37 31.39 -21.86 -6.50
CA PRO A 37 30.90 -21.06 -7.60
C PRO A 37 30.51 -19.71 -7.02
N ILE A 38 31.20 -18.64 -7.43
CA ILE A 38 30.73 -17.28 -7.18
C ILE A 38 29.47 -17.14 -8.04
N VAL A 39 28.34 -17.54 -7.48
CA VAL A 39 27.03 -17.17 -8.00
C VAL A 39 26.90 -15.71 -7.65
N ASN A 40 27.17 -14.85 -8.62
CA ASN A 40 26.78 -13.45 -8.53
C ASN A 40 25.25 -13.42 -8.65
N THR A 41 24.57 -13.73 -7.54
CA THR A 41 23.13 -13.55 -7.42
C THR A 41 22.93 -12.06 -7.47
N PHE A 42 22.57 -11.56 -8.65
CA PHE A 42 22.00 -10.24 -8.79
C PHE A 42 20.74 -10.24 -7.92
N GLU A 43 20.83 -9.63 -6.74
CA GLU A 43 19.66 -9.16 -6.02
C GLU A 43 19.32 -7.81 -6.65
N PRO A 44 18.36 -7.74 -7.59
CA PRO A 44 17.82 -6.46 -8.01
C PRO A 44 17.31 -5.74 -6.77
N ASP A 45 17.92 -4.60 -6.46
CA ASP A 45 17.36 -3.64 -5.53
C ASP A 45 16.12 -3.02 -6.20
N TYR A 46 14.97 -3.68 -6.05
CA TYR A 46 13.69 -3.15 -6.49
C TYR A 46 13.23 -2.06 -5.51
N THR A 47 13.93 -0.93 -5.51
CA THR A 47 13.32 0.33 -5.08
C THR A 47 12.38 0.78 -6.20
N GLN A 48 11.21 0.14 -6.28
CA GLN A 48 10.18 0.48 -7.27
C GLN A 48 9.68 1.89 -6.97
N THR A 49 10.24 2.87 -7.67
CA THR A 49 9.74 4.25 -7.68
C THR A 49 8.41 4.24 -8.41
N ALA A 50 7.37 4.85 -7.84
CA ALA A 50 6.04 4.88 -8.46
C ALA A 50 6.09 5.54 -9.85
N ASP A 51 5.44 4.93 -10.84
CA ASP A 51 5.36 5.47 -12.20
C ASP A 51 4.26 6.54 -12.35
N ALA A 52 3.23 6.47 -11.51
CA ALA A 52 2.21 7.50 -11.39
C ALA A 52 1.80 7.69 -9.93
N VAL A 53 1.47 8.94 -9.58
CA VAL A 53 0.97 9.31 -8.24
C VAL A 53 -0.32 10.10 -8.41
N VAL A 54 -1.32 9.77 -7.59
CA VAL A 54 -2.54 10.57 -7.42
C VAL A 54 -2.59 11.07 -5.98
N ASP A 55 -2.52 12.37 -5.81
CA ASP A 55 -2.65 13.02 -4.50
C ASP A 55 -4.13 13.18 -4.12
N VAL A 56 -4.46 12.82 -2.89
CA VAL A 56 -5.79 12.95 -2.30
C VAL A 56 -5.72 14.01 -1.21
N HIS A 57 -6.47 15.10 -1.42
CA HIS A 57 -6.55 16.21 -0.49
C HIS A 57 -7.88 16.17 0.26
N ILE A 58 -7.81 16.27 1.58
CA ILE A 58 -8.99 16.34 2.44
C ILE A 58 -8.98 17.67 3.18
N VAL A 59 -10.13 18.33 3.21
CA VAL A 59 -10.39 19.51 4.02
C VAL A 59 -11.40 19.14 5.09
N LYS A 60 -11.03 19.31 6.36
CA LYS A 60 -11.89 19.13 7.52
C LYS A 60 -12.35 20.48 8.00
N THR A 61 -13.66 20.60 8.25
CA THR A 61 -14.23 21.75 8.95
C THR A 61 -15.13 21.30 10.09
N VAL A 62 -15.30 22.17 11.08
CA VAL A 62 -16.24 21.97 12.19
C VAL A 62 -17.11 23.21 12.30
N THR A 63 -18.42 23.03 12.15
CA THR A 63 -19.42 24.05 12.43
C THR A 63 -19.66 24.06 13.94
N ASN A 64 -19.18 25.09 14.62
CA ASN A 64 -19.31 25.23 16.07
C ASN A 64 -20.63 25.92 16.44
N LEU A 65 -21.57 25.16 17.01
CA LEU A 65 -22.83 25.66 17.57
C LEU A 65 -22.81 25.68 19.11
N ALA A 66 -21.76 25.14 19.72
CA ALA A 66 -21.53 25.12 21.17
C ALA A 66 -20.11 25.59 21.53
N GLU A 67 -19.96 26.02 22.78
CA GLU A 67 -18.71 26.51 23.38
C GLU A 67 -18.14 25.47 24.38
N PRO A 68 -16.80 25.35 24.50
CA PRO A 68 -15.78 26.01 23.68
C PRO A 68 -15.74 25.44 22.26
N PRO A 69 -15.22 26.19 21.26
CA PRO A 69 -15.14 25.69 19.90
C PRO A 69 -14.19 24.49 19.80
N VAL A 70 -14.55 23.53 18.97
CA VAL A 70 -13.71 22.40 18.58
C VAL A 70 -13.04 22.72 17.24
N GLY A 71 -11.71 22.55 17.20
CA GLY A 71 -10.91 22.74 16.01
C GLY A 71 -11.01 21.55 15.02
N PRO A 72 -10.56 21.71 13.77
CA PRO A 72 -10.65 20.69 12.74
C PRO A 72 -9.54 19.63 12.81
N GLU A 73 -8.65 19.68 13.80
CA GLU A 73 -7.54 18.75 13.94
C GLU A 73 -7.94 17.36 14.46
N ASN A 74 -7.07 16.40 14.15
CA ASN A 74 -7.13 15.03 14.66
C ASN A 74 -8.36 14.23 14.22
N PHE A 75 -9.19 14.71 13.30
CA PHE A 75 -10.22 13.88 12.67
C PHE A 75 -9.58 12.90 11.72
N GLN A 76 -10.13 11.69 11.65
CA GLN A 76 -9.55 10.57 10.92
C GLN A 76 -10.41 10.22 9.72
N PHE A 77 -9.75 9.83 8.63
CA PHE A 77 -10.40 9.40 7.40
C PHE A 77 -9.81 8.08 6.94
N LEU A 78 -10.61 7.30 6.23
CA LEU A 78 -10.18 6.06 5.60
C LEU A 78 -10.36 6.18 4.10
N LEU A 79 -9.25 5.99 3.37
CA LEU A 79 -9.26 5.76 1.94
C LEU A 79 -9.09 4.26 1.71
N THR A 80 -10.19 3.57 1.44
CA THR A 80 -10.27 2.11 1.39
C THR A 80 -10.40 1.62 -0.04
N ARG A 81 -9.46 0.79 -0.49
CA ARG A 81 -9.55 0.13 -1.80
C ARG A 81 -10.61 -0.96 -1.76
N THR A 82 -11.60 -0.91 -2.63
CA THR A 82 -12.82 -1.75 -2.55
C THR A 82 -12.60 -3.22 -2.88
N ASP A 83 -11.58 -3.55 -3.68
CA ASP A 83 -11.31 -4.93 -4.11
C ASP A 83 -10.56 -5.76 -3.05
N THR A 84 -9.77 -5.11 -2.20
CA THR A 84 -8.95 -5.78 -1.19
C THR A 84 -9.20 -5.31 0.24
N GLU A 85 -10.11 -4.35 0.42
CA GLU A 85 -10.41 -3.73 1.72
C GLU A 85 -9.18 -3.12 2.42
N LYS A 86 -8.14 -2.78 1.63
CA LYS A 86 -6.92 -2.17 2.16
C LYS A 86 -7.19 -0.70 2.39
N ALA A 87 -7.10 -0.27 3.64
CA ALA A 87 -7.34 1.11 4.04
C ALA A 87 -6.03 1.87 4.28
N ILE A 88 -5.99 3.12 3.81
CA ILE A 88 -5.01 4.13 4.22
C ILE A 88 -5.73 5.05 5.20
N LYS A 89 -5.21 5.15 6.42
CA LYS A 89 -5.71 6.06 7.44
C LYS A 89 -5.03 7.43 7.29
N LEU A 90 -5.83 8.47 7.22
CA LEU A 90 -5.40 9.86 7.10
C LEU A 90 -5.92 10.65 8.31
N THR A 91 -5.18 11.65 8.75
CA THR A 91 -5.55 12.47 9.93
C THR A 91 -5.40 13.95 9.59
N SER A 92 -6.39 14.77 9.94
CA SER A 92 -6.32 16.21 9.74
C SER A 92 -5.34 16.90 10.69
N GLY A 93 -4.56 17.83 10.17
CA GLY A 93 -3.72 18.75 10.93
C GLY A 93 -4.50 19.93 11.52
N SER A 94 -3.79 20.84 12.18
CA SER A 94 -4.36 22.07 12.77
C SER A 94 -4.95 23.05 11.77
N ASP A 95 -4.54 22.96 10.50
CA ASP A 95 -5.13 23.74 9.40
C ASP A 95 -6.35 23.05 8.77
N GLY A 96 -6.80 21.94 9.35
CA GLY A 96 -7.90 21.12 8.86
C GLY A 96 -7.54 20.27 7.65
N ARG A 97 -6.27 20.16 7.23
CA ARG A 97 -5.91 19.39 6.03
C ARG A 97 -5.41 17.99 6.37
N ALA A 98 -5.78 17.01 5.55
CA ALA A 98 -5.14 15.70 5.51
C ALA A 98 -4.73 15.36 4.07
N PHE A 99 -3.62 14.62 3.91
CA PHE A 99 -3.04 14.31 2.61
C PHE A 99 -2.79 12.81 2.48
N GLY A 100 -3.31 12.23 1.42
CA GLY A 100 -3.05 10.84 1.02
C GLY A 100 -2.39 10.77 -0.35
N MET A 101 -1.68 9.69 -0.62
CA MET A 101 -1.03 9.43 -1.90
C MET A 101 -1.39 8.01 -2.36
N LEU A 102 -1.83 7.90 -3.62
CA LEU A 102 -2.00 6.63 -4.31
C LEU A 102 -0.90 6.49 -5.34
N THR A 103 -0.10 5.43 -5.24
CA THR A 103 1.02 5.16 -6.14
C THR A 103 0.72 3.98 -7.03
N PHE A 104 1.07 4.09 -8.30
CA PHE A 104 0.84 3.04 -9.30
C PHE A 104 2.10 2.78 -10.11
N SER A 105 2.23 1.55 -10.60
CA SER A 105 3.32 1.14 -11.47
C SER A 105 2.82 0.75 -12.87
N LYS A 106 3.73 0.71 -13.86
CA LYS A 106 3.38 0.37 -15.26
C LYS A 106 2.79 -1.03 -15.41
N GLU A 107 3.09 -1.96 -14.50
CA GLU A 107 2.48 -3.30 -14.49
C GLU A 107 0.96 -3.27 -14.21
N GLU A 108 0.43 -2.11 -13.80
CA GLU A 108 -0.98 -1.86 -13.54
C GLU A 108 -1.68 -1.15 -14.72
N ALA A 109 -0.99 -0.94 -15.83
CA ALA A 109 -1.58 -0.36 -17.03
C ALA A 109 -2.85 -1.10 -17.48
N GLY A 110 -3.89 -0.33 -17.84
CA GLY A 110 -5.19 -0.84 -18.25
C GLY A 110 -6.11 -1.22 -17.09
N LYS A 111 -5.66 -1.17 -15.84
CA LYS A 111 -6.49 -1.44 -14.67
C LYS A 111 -7.26 -0.20 -14.22
N THR A 112 -8.36 -0.45 -13.53
CA THR A 112 -9.15 0.57 -12.84
C THR A 112 -9.31 0.17 -11.38
N TYR A 113 -9.06 1.12 -10.48
CA TYR A 113 -9.18 0.95 -9.04
C TYR A 113 -10.24 1.88 -8.48
N THR A 114 -11.03 1.38 -7.54
CA THR A 114 -12.06 2.15 -6.84
C THR A 114 -11.70 2.23 -5.36
N TYR A 115 -11.84 3.43 -4.80
CA TYR A 115 -11.58 3.72 -3.40
C TYR A 115 -12.79 4.42 -2.79
N ARG A 116 -13.16 3.99 -1.58
CA ARG A 116 -14.13 4.67 -0.72
C ARG A 116 -13.38 5.58 0.23
N LEU A 117 -13.74 6.86 0.25
CA LEU A 117 -13.22 7.83 1.20
C LEU A 117 -14.32 8.21 2.19
N THR A 118 -14.08 7.93 3.47
CA THR A 118 -15.05 8.17 4.56
C THR A 118 -14.37 8.80 5.77
N GLU A 119 -15.11 9.59 6.55
CA GLU A 119 -14.68 10.00 7.88
C GLU A 119 -14.91 8.87 8.90
N VAL A 120 -13.99 8.74 9.86
CA VAL A 120 -14.11 7.82 10.98
C VAL A 120 -14.88 8.49 12.10
N ASN A 121 -16.00 7.89 12.49
CA ASN A 121 -16.72 8.26 13.69
C ASN A 121 -16.05 7.61 14.92
N ASP A 122 -15.19 8.37 15.62
CA ASP A 122 -14.55 7.96 16.88
C ASP A 122 -15.38 8.35 18.13
N ALA A 123 -16.66 8.70 17.93
CA ALA A 123 -17.65 8.97 18.98
C ALA A 123 -17.22 10.03 20.00
N ARG A 124 -16.57 11.12 19.55
CA ARG A 124 -16.31 12.27 20.42
C ARG A 124 -17.63 12.88 20.87
N GLU A 125 -17.69 13.23 22.15
CA GLU A 125 -18.86 13.89 22.72
C GLU A 125 -19.18 15.18 21.95
N HIS A 126 -20.47 15.43 21.76
CA HIS A 126 -20.99 16.64 21.14
C HIS A 126 -20.61 16.85 19.66
N ILE A 127 -19.99 15.87 19.01
CA ILE A 127 -19.68 15.92 17.58
C ILE A 127 -20.65 15.05 16.79
N LEU A 128 -21.35 15.69 15.84
CA LEU A 128 -22.03 15.01 14.75
C LEU A 128 -21.07 14.91 13.57
N TYR A 129 -20.79 13.69 13.14
CA TYR A 129 -19.83 13.39 12.09
C TYR A 129 -20.48 13.47 10.72
N ASP A 130 -19.67 13.82 9.72
CA ASP A 130 -20.06 13.72 8.32
C ASP A 130 -20.05 12.24 7.88
N GLU A 131 -21.23 11.71 7.57
CA GLU A 131 -21.40 10.31 7.16
C GLU A 131 -21.27 10.12 5.63
N THR A 132 -20.97 11.18 4.89
CA THR A 132 -20.85 11.13 3.43
C THR A 132 -19.73 10.19 3.00
N GLU A 133 -20.02 9.34 2.02
CA GLU A 133 -19.03 8.51 1.35
C GLU A 133 -18.71 9.10 -0.02
N HIS A 134 -17.41 9.29 -0.29
CA HIS A 134 -16.93 9.72 -1.59
C HIS A 134 -16.25 8.57 -2.32
N ILE A 135 -16.48 8.47 -3.64
CA ILE A 135 -15.91 7.43 -4.49
C ILE A 135 -14.83 8.03 -5.39
N VAL A 136 -13.60 7.59 -5.18
CA VAL A 136 -12.46 7.94 -6.05
C VAL A 136 -12.19 6.75 -6.97
N THR A 137 -12.29 6.96 -8.28
CA THR A 137 -11.92 5.94 -9.28
C THR A 137 -10.70 6.39 -10.05
N VAL A 138 -9.69 5.51 -10.17
CA VAL A 138 -8.46 5.76 -10.92
C VAL A 138 -8.33 4.73 -12.04
N THR A 139 -8.34 5.18 -13.28
CA THR A 139 -8.09 4.36 -14.47
C THR A 139 -6.71 4.66 -15.02
N LEU A 140 -5.90 3.62 -15.22
CA LEU A 140 -4.51 3.75 -15.63
C LEU A 140 -4.34 3.48 -17.12
N LYS A 141 -3.73 4.43 -17.83
CA LYS A 141 -3.39 4.28 -19.24
C LYS A 141 -1.88 4.37 -19.43
N LEU A 142 -1.29 3.37 -20.08
CA LEU A 142 0.08 3.48 -20.60
C LEU A 142 0.03 4.17 -21.97
N ASN A 143 0.83 5.22 -22.13
CA ASN A 143 0.96 5.97 -23.38
C ASN A 143 2.09 5.41 -24.25
N ASP A 144 2.11 5.81 -25.52
CA ASP A 144 3.11 5.36 -26.51
C ASP A 144 4.56 5.78 -26.15
N ASP A 145 4.72 6.85 -25.36
CA ASP A 145 6.00 7.32 -24.83
C ASP A 145 6.44 6.58 -23.55
N ALA A 146 5.76 5.48 -23.22
CA ALA A 146 5.95 4.68 -22.02
C ALA A 146 5.67 5.42 -20.70
N THR A 147 4.92 6.52 -20.70
CA THR A 147 4.42 7.17 -19.46
C THR A 147 3.12 6.53 -18.99
N LEU A 148 2.93 6.41 -17.67
CA LEU A 148 1.66 5.97 -17.07
C LEU A 148 0.84 7.18 -16.68
N THR A 149 -0.35 7.35 -17.26
CA THR A 149 -1.27 8.45 -16.95
C THR A 149 -2.50 7.94 -16.22
N PRO A 150 -2.76 8.41 -14.98
CA PRO A 150 -4.02 8.17 -14.30
C PRO A 150 -5.09 9.13 -14.83
N THR A 151 -6.28 8.61 -15.07
CA THR A 151 -7.52 9.40 -15.19
C THR A 151 -8.32 9.19 -13.92
N VAL A 152 -8.67 10.28 -13.24
CA VAL A 152 -9.35 10.23 -11.95
C VAL A 152 -10.77 10.75 -12.08
N THR A 153 -11.71 10.06 -11.44
CA THR A 153 -13.04 10.58 -11.16
C THR A 153 -13.27 10.63 -9.65
N LEU A 154 -14.01 11.64 -9.22
CA LEU A 154 -14.56 11.80 -7.87
C LEU A 154 -16.08 11.81 -8.02
N ASP A 155 -16.75 10.88 -7.36
CA ASP A 155 -18.21 10.70 -7.40
C ASP A 155 -18.76 10.63 -8.83
N GLY A 156 -18.02 9.94 -9.71
CA GLY A 156 -18.36 9.77 -11.12
C GLY A 156 -18.00 10.95 -12.04
N LEU A 157 -17.52 12.06 -11.49
CA LEU A 157 -17.10 13.23 -12.26
C LEU A 157 -15.60 13.23 -12.46
N LYS A 158 -15.14 13.44 -13.70
CA LYS A 158 -13.71 13.57 -13.99
C LYS A 158 -13.14 14.82 -13.33
N VAL A 159 -12.03 14.67 -12.62
CA VAL A 159 -11.35 15.75 -11.89
C VAL A 159 -9.86 15.76 -12.20
N ASP A 160 -9.26 16.96 -12.18
CA ASP A 160 -7.80 17.13 -12.26
C ASP A 160 -7.13 17.00 -10.89
N LYS A 161 -7.91 17.22 -9.82
CA LYS A 161 -7.47 17.13 -8.43
C LYS A 161 -8.53 16.45 -7.59
N VAL A 162 -8.13 15.48 -6.77
CA VAL A 162 -9.00 14.92 -5.74
C VAL A 162 -8.93 15.83 -4.52
N GLU A 163 -9.98 16.63 -4.30
CA GLU A 163 -10.15 17.46 -3.12
C GLU A 163 -11.57 17.26 -2.56
N VAL A 164 -11.65 16.81 -1.31
CA VAL A 164 -12.90 16.44 -0.64
C VAL A 164 -13.01 17.19 0.68
N THR A 165 -14.21 17.72 0.98
CA THR A 165 -14.48 18.42 2.25
C THR A 165 -15.42 17.60 3.11
N PHE A 166 -15.04 17.36 4.37
CA PHE A 166 -15.90 16.76 5.39
C PHE A 166 -16.23 17.80 6.47
N THR A 167 -17.50 17.94 6.82
CA THR A 167 -17.95 18.97 7.78
C THR A 167 -18.69 18.35 8.96
N ASN A 168 -18.08 18.47 10.15
CA ASN A 168 -18.75 18.07 11.39
C ASN A 168 -19.52 19.22 12.01
N ILE A 169 -20.43 18.90 12.92
CA ILE A 169 -21.14 19.88 13.73
C ILE A 169 -20.82 19.61 15.20
N HIS A 170 -20.35 20.64 15.91
CA HIS A 170 -20.19 20.59 17.36
C HIS A 170 -21.43 21.21 18.03
N THR A 171 -22.20 20.40 18.76
CA THR A 171 -23.45 20.80 19.42
C THR A 171 -23.68 20.05 20.74
N THR A 172 -24.20 20.77 21.74
CA THR A 172 -24.66 20.18 23.01
C THR A 172 -26.13 19.73 22.95
N GLU A 173 -26.85 20.07 21.88
CA GLU A 173 -28.25 19.70 21.71
C GLU A 173 -28.37 18.28 21.15
N ILE A 174 -29.15 17.45 21.85
CA ILE A 174 -29.66 16.19 21.30
C ILE A 174 -30.70 16.56 20.25
N LEU A 175 -30.44 16.24 18.98
CA LEU A 175 -31.44 16.38 17.92
C LEU A 175 -32.70 15.60 18.35
N PRO A 176 -33.90 16.21 18.27
CA PRO A 176 -35.12 15.53 18.67
C PRO A 176 -35.27 14.23 17.84
N PRO A 177 -35.75 13.13 18.45
CA PRO A 177 -35.98 11.90 17.72
C PRO A 177 -37.00 12.13 16.60
N ASP A 178 -36.75 11.46 15.48
CA ASP A 178 -37.60 11.45 14.29
C ASP A 178 -39.04 11.07 14.67
N THR A 179 -39.86 12.09 14.91
CA THR A 179 -41.25 11.94 15.38
C THR A 179 -42.18 12.13 14.22
N GLY A 180 -42.02 11.31 13.18
CA GLY A 180 -43.08 10.79 12.29
C GLY A 180 -43.99 11.76 11.53
N ASP A 181 -43.86 13.08 11.68
CA ASP A 181 -44.62 14.13 10.99
C ASP A 181 -43.63 15.21 10.50
N ASP A 182 -43.22 15.09 9.23
CA ASP A 182 -42.65 16.10 8.31
C ASP A 182 -41.62 17.15 8.78
N ALA A 183 -41.03 17.06 9.96
CA ALA A 183 -39.72 17.65 10.19
C ALA A 183 -38.71 16.71 9.55
N GLN A 184 -38.13 17.08 8.41
CA GLN A 184 -36.94 16.40 7.90
C GLN A 184 -35.72 16.97 8.64
N PRO A 185 -35.26 16.41 9.79
CA PRO A 185 -34.06 16.89 10.47
C PRO A 185 -32.84 16.80 9.55
N LEU A 186 -32.84 15.82 8.63
CA LEU A 186 -31.85 15.71 7.56
C LEU A 186 -31.87 16.93 6.62
N LEU A 187 -33.03 17.50 6.26
CA LEU A 187 -33.10 18.73 5.46
C LEU A 187 -32.57 19.95 6.23
N TYR A 188 -32.80 20.05 7.54
CA TYR A 188 -32.25 21.17 8.32
C TYR A 188 -30.73 21.07 8.44
N ILE A 189 -30.20 19.89 8.70
CA ILE A 189 -28.75 19.63 8.71
C ILE A 189 -28.16 19.83 7.31
N CYS A 190 -28.80 19.31 6.26
CA CYS A 190 -28.42 19.57 4.87
C CYS A 190 -28.55 21.06 4.50
N MET A 191 -29.53 21.81 5.01
CA MET A 191 -29.65 23.26 4.77
C MET A 191 -28.57 24.05 5.51
N VAL A 192 -28.16 23.63 6.70
CA VAL A 192 -27.01 24.19 7.42
C VAL A 192 -25.71 23.88 6.65
N LEU A 193 -25.52 22.64 6.18
CA LEU A 193 -24.35 22.23 5.39
C LEU A 193 -24.31 22.92 3.99
N LEU A 194 -25.43 23.02 3.28
CA LEU A 194 -25.54 23.64 1.95
C LEU A 194 -25.47 25.18 2.01
N GLY A 195 -25.98 25.81 3.07
CA GLY A 195 -25.92 27.26 3.26
C GLY A 195 -24.50 27.80 3.46
N VAL A 196 -23.61 26.99 4.05
CA VAL A 196 -22.23 27.40 4.35
C VAL A 196 -21.32 27.31 3.12
N ALA A 197 -21.51 26.33 2.23
CA ALA A 197 -20.76 26.24 0.97
C ALA A 197 -21.07 27.41 0.01
N GLY A 198 -22.33 27.89 0.00
CA GLY A 198 -22.75 29.03 -0.82
C GLY A 198 -22.13 30.37 -0.40
N LEU A 199 -21.90 30.57 0.91
CA LEU A 199 -21.35 31.84 1.42
C LEU A 199 -19.86 32.01 1.09
N ALA A 200 -19.07 30.92 1.15
CA ALA A 200 -17.65 30.97 0.80
C ALA A 200 -17.45 31.29 -0.70
N ALA A 201 -18.27 30.72 -1.59
CA ALA A 201 -18.23 31.01 -3.03
C ALA A 201 -18.69 32.45 -3.34
N LEU A 202 -19.67 32.99 -2.61
CA LEU A 202 -20.15 34.36 -2.78
C LEU A 202 -19.11 35.41 -2.32
N VAL A 203 -18.39 35.14 -1.22
CA VAL A 203 -17.32 36.05 -0.73
C VAL A 203 -16.12 36.07 -1.67
N ILE A 204 -15.75 34.93 -2.28
CA ILE A 204 -14.65 34.85 -3.24
C ILE A 204 -15.01 35.53 -4.58
N THR A 205 -16.27 35.44 -5.03
CA THR A 205 -16.72 36.10 -6.27
C THR A 205 -16.98 37.61 -6.07
N ALA A 206 -17.42 38.04 -4.88
CA ALA A 206 -17.58 39.45 -4.56
C ALA A 206 -16.24 40.20 -4.51
N LYS A 207 -15.18 39.58 -3.96
CA LYS A 207 -13.85 40.20 -3.87
C LYS A 207 -13.16 40.38 -5.24
N LYS A 208 -13.53 39.57 -6.25
CA LYS A 208 -12.99 39.68 -7.62
C LYS A 208 -13.66 40.78 -8.48
N ARG A 209 -14.77 41.38 -8.03
CA ARG A 209 -15.46 42.46 -8.79
C ARG A 209 -15.09 43.87 -8.36
N THR A 210 -14.25 44.03 -7.33
CA THR A 210 -13.76 45.33 -6.85
C THR A 210 -12.23 45.39 -6.81
N ALA A 211 -11.58 44.98 -7.90
CA ALA A 211 -10.19 45.30 -8.21
C ALA A 211 -10.04 45.51 -9.71
#